data_AF-A0A5E8AUQ8-F1
#
_entry.id   AF-A0A5E8AUQ8-F1
#
_cell.length_a   1.000
_cell.length_b   1.000
_cell.length_c   1.000
_cell.angle_alpha   90.00
_cell.angle_beta   90.00
_cell.angle_gamma   90.00
#
_symmetry.space_group_name_H-M   'P 1'
#
loop_
_entity.id
_entity.type
_entity.pdbx_description
1 polymer ?
#
loop_
_entity_poly.entity_id
_entity_poly.type
_entity_poly.pdbx_seq_one_letter_code
_entity_poly.pdbx_strand_id
1 'polypeptide(L)'
;MSSIDRKVQRTAAAKQTKKTRAENNAVTKKKARATRAPKENDEPISPEAEARLSELVKRIVSLHRRSTGQVFELGECLAEAKTVQPEKRFGRWLKENFRYSVRSAWNFISVHERLSHHRERLEQHAIGSTALIALAKGEPDQIEDVIKQFDEGKSLKPQEIKALVGGKNDEAEEQIDTRQLGGKAGLQKMAAAKLKSDMEEFHRLAALVLEELEEAISRVTAGKRIILRSLATGVELRARHASDLFKDIAAPLRPVEHLPRGNLSHAKIGDQTGWGAVQDSLYRLGGVGSWPPRDEMEKWVIELAHPALRFAVHGEPYVASAKLPAAPVLEVAKVDSDVTKNDQTTVEKEEDADETPPSVSDAELDSTLNSLMAANKAPAEAHMSR
;
A
#
# COMPACT_ATOMS: atom_id res chain seq x y z
N MET A 1 16.81 -47.62 -0.86
CA MET A 1 16.29 -47.30 0.49
C MET A 1 17.15 -46.25 1.24
N SER A 2 17.56 -45.13 0.62
CA SER A 2 18.47 -44.13 1.26
C SER A 2 17.92 -42.69 1.28
N SER A 3 16.79 -42.42 0.62
CA SER A 3 16.24 -41.05 0.48
C SER A 3 15.25 -40.67 1.59
N ILE A 4 14.63 -41.66 2.25
CA ILE A 4 13.61 -41.43 3.28
C ILE A 4 14.26 -41.05 4.62
N ASP A 5 15.41 -41.65 4.97
CA ASP A 5 16.12 -41.38 6.22
C ASP A 5 16.67 -39.95 6.34
N ARG A 6 17.11 -39.33 5.23
CA ARG A 6 17.59 -37.93 5.26
C ARG A 6 16.48 -36.91 5.52
N LYS A 7 15.24 -37.20 5.13
CA LYS A 7 14.10 -36.30 5.32
C LYS A 7 13.60 -36.34 6.77
N VAL A 8 13.65 -37.51 7.39
CA VAL A 8 13.32 -37.69 8.81
C VAL A 8 14.37 -37.02 9.71
N GLN A 9 15.66 -37.14 9.40
CA GLN A 9 16.73 -36.49 10.17
C GLN A 9 16.70 -34.94 10.08
N ARG A 10 16.36 -34.36 8.92
CA ARG A 10 16.24 -32.89 8.76
C ARG A 10 15.06 -32.29 9.51
N THR A 11 13.94 -33.01 9.62
CA THR A 11 12.76 -32.52 10.36
C THR A 11 12.93 -32.61 11.88
N ALA A 12 13.69 -33.60 12.37
CA ALA A 12 14.06 -33.72 13.78
C ALA A 12 15.00 -32.58 14.24
N ALA A 13 16.01 -32.25 13.43
CA ALA A 13 16.94 -31.15 13.71
C ALA A 13 16.26 -29.77 13.69
N ALA A 14 15.30 -29.55 12.79
CA ALA A 14 14.51 -28.32 12.73
C ALA A 14 13.52 -28.15 13.91
N LYS A 15 12.99 -29.26 14.45
CA LYS A 15 12.15 -29.24 15.66
C LYS A 15 12.97 -28.98 16.92
N GLN A 16 14.17 -29.54 17.02
CA GLN A 16 15.07 -29.30 18.16
C GLN A 16 15.58 -27.86 18.20
N THR A 17 15.94 -27.28 17.06
CA THR A 17 16.40 -25.87 16.97
C THR A 17 15.28 -24.84 17.25
N LYS A 18 14.02 -25.14 16.92
CA LYS A 18 12.88 -24.29 17.33
C LYS A 18 12.58 -24.39 18.83
N LYS A 19 12.71 -25.59 19.42
CA LYS A 19 12.48 -25.81 20.85
C LYS A 19 13.53 -25.10 21.71
N THR A 20 14.81 -25.19 21.33
CA THR A 20 15.91 -24.51 22.04
C THR A 20 15.85 -22.99 21.91
N ARG A 21 15.39 -22.45 20.76
CA ARG A 21 15.18 -20.99 20.59
C ARG A 21 14.00 -20.47 21.43
N ALA A 22 12.94 -21.26 21.59
CA ALA A 22 11.79 -20.91 22.42
C ALA A 22 12.15 -20.94 23.92
N GLU A 23 12.91 -21.95 24.35
CA GLU A 23 13.40 -22.07 25.73
C GLU A 23 14.39 -20.95 26.07
N ASN A 24 15.33 -20.63 25.17
CA ASN A 24 16.27 -19.52 25.38
C ASN A 24 15.57 -18.14 25.43
N ASN A 25 14.50 -17.94 24.63
CA ASN A 25 13.67 -16.72 24.70
C ASN A 25 12.82 -16.63 25.97
N ALA A 26 12.35 -17.77 26.49
CA ALA A 26 11.60 -17.82 27.75
C ALA A 26 12.52 -17.53 28.94
N VAL A 27 13.75 -18.07 28.93
CA VAL A 27 14.76 -17.83 29.96
C VAL A 27 15.24 -16.37 29.93
N THR A 28 15.48 -15.78 28.76
CA THR A 28 15.84 -14.35 28.66
C THR A 28 14.69 -13.42 29.06
N LYS A 29 13.43 -13.72 28.73
CA LYS A 29 12.26 -12.96 29.24
C LYS A 29 12.09 -13.09 30.76
N LYS A 30 12.34 -14.27 31.32
CA LYS A 30 12.26 -14.51 32.77
C LYS A 30 13.40 -13.77 33.51
N LYS A 31 14.60 -13.74 32.95
CA LYS A 31 15.76 -13.00 33.48
C LYS A 31 15.54 -11.48 33.39
N ALA A 32 14.97 -10.98 32.29
CA ALA A 32 14.58 -9.56 32.14
C ALA A 32 13.41 -9.13 33.04
N ARG A 33 12.57 -10.08 33.49
CA ARG A 33 11.51 -9.85 34.48
C ARG A 33 12.05 -9.84 35.92
N ALA A 34 13.14 -10.57 36.18
CA ALA A 34 13.78 -10.65 37.49
C ALA A 34 14.76 -9.49 37.78
N THR A 35 15.29 -8.81 36.76
CA THR A 35 16.22 -7.67 36.91
C THR A 35 15.56 -6.29 36.83
N ARG A 36 14.22 -6.21 36.78
CA ARG A 36 13.53 -4.93 36.73
C ARG A 36 13.27 -4.42 38.15
N ALA A 37 14.13 -3.52 38.63
CA ALA A 37 13.97 -2.82 39.89
C ALA A 37 12.57 -2.16 40.00
N PRO A 38 11.99 -2.07 41.21
CA PRO A 38 10.70 -1.42 41.42
C PRO A 38 10.81 0.05 41.02
N LYS A 39 10.03 0.48 40.02
CA LYS A 39 9.96 1.90 39.65
C LYS A 39 8.95 2.58 40.56
N GLU A 40 9.44 3.33 41.55
CA GLU A 40 9.04 4.65 42.10
C GLU A 40 7.59 5.19 41.91
N ASN A 41 6.58 4.36 41.68
CA ASN A 41 5.14 4.74 41.64
C ASN A 41 4.28 3.59 42.24
N ASP A 42 4.83 2.89 43.23
CA ASP A 42 4.09 1.98 44.11
C ASP A 42 3.68 2.77 45.37
N GLU A 43 2.91 3.85 45.21
CA GLU A 43 2.08 4.28 46.33
C GLU A 43 1.15 3.10 46.66
N PRO A 44 1.13 2.61 47.91
CA PRO A 44 0.28 1.50 48.29
C PRO A 44 -1.16 1.94 48.11
N ILE A 45 -1.90 1.20 47.27
CA ILE A 45 -3.33 1.37 47.13
C ILE A 45 -3.92 1.13 48.53
N SER A 46 -4.75 2.06 49.02
CA SER A 46 -5.46 1.87 50.29
C SER A 46 -6.19 0.52 50.26
N PRO A 47 -6.22 -0.27 51.34
CA PRO A 47 -6.92 -1.56 51.37
C PRO A 47 -8.41 -1.44 50.96
N GLU A 48 -9.01 -0.28 51.16
CA GLU A 48 -10.35 0.05 50.68
C GLU A 48 -10.44 0.12 49.14
N ALA A 49 -9.45 0.72 48.48
CA ALA A 49 -9.36 0.80 47.04
C ALA A 49 -9.06 -0.57 46.40
N GLU A 50 -8.30 -1.44 47.06
CA GLU A 50 -8.12 -2.84 46.61
C GLU A 50 -9.42 -3.65 46.70
N ALA A 51 -10.19 -3.49 47.79
CA ALA A 51 -11.49 -4.13 47.94
C ALA A 51 -12.48 -3.69 46.84
N ARG A 52 -12.52 -2.38 46.55
CA ARG A 52 -13.33 -1.82 45.45
C ARG A 52 -12.92 -2.33 44.07
N LEU A 53 -11.62 -2.41 43.79
CA LEU A 53 -11.15 -2.97 42.52
C LEU A 53 -11.50 -4.46 42.36
N SER A 54 -11.45 -5.24 43.45
CA SER A 54 -11.85 -6.65 43.44
C SER A 54 -13.36 -6.83 43.17
N GLU A 55 -14.19 -5.96 43.74
CA GLU A 55 -15.63 -5.91 43.47
C GLU A 55 -15.91 -5.59 41.99
N LEU A 56 -15.22 -4.58 41.44
CA LEU A 56 -15.32 -4.20 40.03
C LEU A 56 -14.87 -5.33 39.10
N VAL A 57 -13.84 -6.09 39.47
CA VAL A 57 -13.42 -7.27 38.67
C VAL A 57 -14.53 -8.30 38.58
N LYS A 58 -15.17 -8.64 39.72
CA LYS A 58 -16.28 -9.60 39.73
C LYS A 58 -17.44 -9.11 38.86
N ARG A 59 -17.79 -7.83 38.96
CA ARG A 59 -18.86 -7.22 38.16
C ARG A 59 -18.52 -7.28 36.67
N ILE A 60 -17.33 -6.87 36.25
CA ILE A 60 -16.90 -6.92 34.85
C ILE A 60 -16.85 -8.36 34.30
N VAL A 61 -16.39 -9.34 35.09
CA VAL A 61 -16.36 -10.75 34.65
C VAL A 61 -17.77 -11.31 34.46
N SER A 62 -18.75 -10.87 35.26
CA SER A 62 -20.14 -11.30 35.11
C SER A 62 -20.82 -10.72 33.85
N LEU A 63 -20.35 -9.57 33.35
CA LEU A 63 -20.88 -8.91 32.17
C LEU A 63 -20.46 -9.63 30.88
N HIS A 64 -21.43 -10.28 30.23
CA HIS A 64 -21.25 -10.83 28.89
C HIS A 64 -21.77 -9.79 27.91
N ARG A 65 -20.89 -9.08 27.18
CA ARG A 65 -21.17 -7.95 26.24
C ARG A 65 -22.19 -8.23 25.11
N ARG A 66 -23.41 -8.64 25.46
CA ARG A 66 -24.44 -9.13 24.55
C ARG A 66 -25.60 -8.16 24.41
N SER A 67 -25.81 -7.28 25.38
CA SER A 67 -26.80 -6.20 25.34
C SER A 67 -26.16 -4.81 25.40
N THR A 68 -26.88 -3.80 24.91
CA THR A 68 -26.51 -2.39 24.98
C THR A 68 -26.26 -1.95 26.43
N GLY A 69 -27.14 -2.31 27.36
CA GLY A 69 -26.99 -1.96 28.78
C GLY A 69 -25.72 -2.52 29.43
N GLN A 70 -25.35 -3.76 29.09
CA GLN A 70 -24.09 -4.35 29.58
C GLN A 70 -22.84 -3.64 29.03
N VAL A 71 -22.94 -2.96 27.88
CA VAL A 71 -21.84 -2.13 27.36
C VAL A 71 -21.69 -0.85 28.19
N PHE A 72 -22.80 -0.23 28.60
CA PHE A 72 -22.80 0.92 29.50
C PHE A 72 -22.25 0.57 30.89
N GLU A 73 -22.75 -0.51 31.50
CA GLU A 73 -22.29 -0.98 32.82
C GLU A 73 -20.80 -1.34 32.81
N LEU A 74 -20.30 -1.90 31.70
CA LEU A 74 -18.88 -2.14 31.51
C LEU A 74 -18.09 -0.83 31.45
N GLY A 75 -18.59 0.17 30.74
CA GLY A 75 -17.97 1.49 30.66
C GLY A 75 -17.90 2.19 32.02
N GLU A 76 -18.99 2.13 32.78
CA GLU A 76 -19.11 2.65 34.16
C GLU A 76 -18.07 1.99 35.08
N CYS A 77 -18.04 0.65 35.13
CA CYS A 77 -17.09 -0.10 35.97
C CYS A 77 -15.63 0.19 35.59
N LEU A 78 -15.34 0.43 34.32
CA LEU A 78 -14.00 0.79 33.85
C LEU A 78 -13.63 2.25 34.18
N ALA A 79 -14.62 3.16 34.17
CA ALA A 79 -14.43 4.55 34.57
C ALA A 79 -14.16 4.65 36.08
N GLU A 80 -14.90 3.91 36.90
CA GLU A 80 -14.67 3.78 38.34
C GLU A 80 -13.30 3.15 38.65
N ALA A 81 -12.93 2.07 37.95
CA ALA A 81 -11.61 1.47 38.12
C ALA A 81 -10.47 2.44 37.76
N LYS A 82 -10.71 3.38 36.85
CA LYS A 82 -9.75 4.42 36.48
C LYS A 82 -9.64 5.50 37.54
N THR A 83 -10.73 5.90 38.21
CA THR A 83 -10.69 6.93 39.27
C THR A 83 -10.10 6.41 40.58
N VAL A 84 -10.30 5.13 40.87
CA VAL A 84 -9.73 4.46 42.06
C VAL A 84 -8.21 4.20 41.91
N GLN A 85 -7.69 4.21 40.69
CA GLN A 85 -6.27 3.93 40.42
C GLN A 85 -5.46 5.18 40.09
N PRO A 86 -4.19 5.26 40.53
CA PRO A 86 -3.26 6.26 40.04
C PRO A 86 -3.08 6.19 38.51
N GLU A 87 -2.88 7.35 37.87
CA GLU A 87 -2.92 7.52 36.39
C GLU A 87 -2.05 6.54 35.58
N LYS A 88 -1.04 5.92 36.19
CA LYS A 88 -0.09 5.01 35.53
C LYS A 88 -0.30 3.51 35.82
N ARG A 89 -1.26 3.13 36.69
CA ARG A 89 -1.52 1.71 37.05
C ARG A 89 -2.66 1.06 36.28
N PHE A 90 -3.61 1.84 35.77
CA PHE A 90 -4.80 1.35 35.07
C PHE A 90 -4.47 0.36 33.94
N GLY A 91 -3.48 0.67 33.11
CA GLY A 91 -3.07 -0.21 32.01
C GLY A 91 -2.40 -1.52 32.46
N ARG A 92 -1.83 -1.58 33.67
CA ARG A 92 -1.29 -2.81 34.26
C ARG A 92 -2.43 -3.65 34.84
N TRP A 93 -3.31 -3.03 35.61
CA TRP A 93 -4.49 -3.68 36.18
C TRP A 93 -5.39 -4.31 35.10
N LEU A 94 -5.59 -3.61 33.98
CA LEU A 94 -6.33 -4.13 32.83
C LEU A 94 -5.70 -5.39 32.23
N LYS A 95 -4.37 -5.52 32.23
CA LYS A 95 -3.65 -6.70 31.69
C LYS A 95 -3.62 -7.88 32.67
N GLU A 96 -3.61 -7.59 33.96
CA GLU A 96 -3.55 -8.60 35.03
C GLU A 96 -4.93 -9.24 35.25
N ASN A 97 -6.00 -8.44 35.19
CA ASN A 97 -7.37 -8.91 35.44
C ASN A 97 -8.15 -9.22 34.16
N PHE A 98 -7.82 -8.58 33.05
CA PHE A 98 -8.51 -8.72 31.77
C PHE A 98 -7.53 -8.88 30.60
N ARG A 99 -8.07 -9.17 29.41
CA ARG A 99 -7.30 -9.18 28.15
C ARG A 99 -7.54 -7.91 27.33
N TYR A 100 -7.79 -6.79 28.00
CA TYR A 100 -8.07 -5.51 27.33
C TYR A 100 -6.80 -4.67 27.17
N SER A 101 -6.73 -3.97 26.04
CA SER A 101 -5.80 -2.85 25.89
C SER A 101 -6.39 -1.59 26.54
N VAL A 102 -5.53 -0.65 26.95
CA VAL A 102 -5.94 0.66 27.46
C VAL A 102 -6.89 1.35 26.48
N ARG A 103 -6.57 1.31 25.18
CA ARG A 103 -7.43 1.83 24.10
C ARG A 103 -8.82 1.20 24.09
N SER A 104 -8.91 -0.12 24.31
CA SER A 104 -10.20 -0.80 24.34
C SER A 104 -11.03 -0.37 25.55
N ALA A 105 -10.41 -0.21 26.73
CA ALA A 105 -11.09 0.27 27.92
C ALA A 105 -11.62 1.70 27.74
N TRP A 106 -10.81 2.60 27.17
CA TRP A 106 -11.22 3.97 26.85
C TRP A 106 -12.43 4.05 25.91
N ASN A 107 -12.53 3.16 24.92
CA ASN A 107 -13.71 3.13 24.04
C ASN A 107 -15.00 2.84 24.82
N PHE A 108 -14.96 1.94 25.80
CA PHE A 108 -16.14 1.62 26.63
C PHE A 108 -16.44 2.73 27.65
N ILE A 109 -15.40 3.30 28.26
CA ILE A 109 -15.55 4.47 29.14
C ILE A 109 -16.22 5.62 28.39
N SER A 110 -15.76 5.91 27.16
CA SER A 110 -16.33 6.97 26.32
C SER A 110 -17.80 6.74 25.99
N VAL A 111 -18.24 5.48 25.83
CA VAL A 111 -19.66 5.15 25.64
C VAL A 111 -20.46 5.55 26.87
N HIS A 112 -19.98 5.18 28.07
CA HIS A 112 -20.64 5.58 29.31
C HIS A 112 -20.64 7.10 29.51
N GLU A 113 -19.49 7.75 29.41
CA GLU A 113 -19.36 9.18 29.70
C GLU A 113 -20.14 10.06 28.71
N ARG A 114 -20.10 9.75 27.41
CA ARG A 114 -20.70 10.62 26.37
C ARG A 114 -22.13 10.26 25.99
N LEU A 115 -22.56 9.00 26.20
CA LEU A 115 -23.89 8.54 25.79
C LEU A 115 -24.83 8.23 26.96
N SER A 116 -24.40 8.45 28.22
CA SER A 116 -25.21 8.18 29.42
C SER A 116 -26.58 8.83 29.39
N HIS A 117 -26.66 10.09 28.95
CA HIS A 117 -27.92 10.84 28.80
C HIS A 117 -28.91 10.20 27.82
N HIS A 118 -28.43 9.38 26.88
CA HIS A 118 -29.23 8.72 25.86
C HIS A 118 -29.37 7.21 26.09
N ARG A 119 -28.90 6.70 27.24
CA ARG A 119 -28.83 5.26 27.52
C ARG A 119 -30.15 4.54 27.29
N GLU A 120 -31.26 5.07 27.82
CA GLU A 120 -32.58 4.45 27.70
C GLU A 120 -33.03 4.33 26.24
N ARG A 121 -32.88 5.40 25.44
CA ARG A 121 -33.19 5.40 24.00
C ARG A 121 -32.32 4.39 23.24
N LEU A 122 -31.02 4.35 23.53
CA LEU A 122 -30.08 3.45 22.87
C LEU A 122 -30.30 1.96 23.23
N GLU A 123 -30.78 1.69 24.46
CA GLU A 123 -31.14 0.34 24.91
C GLU A 123 -32.42 -0.17 24.22
N GLN A 124 -33.41 0.69 24.00
CA GLN A 124 -34.63 0.35 23.24
C GLN A 124 -34.31 -0.13 21.82
N HIS A 125 -33.30 0.47 21.19
CA HIS A 125 -32.86 0.12 19.83
C HIS A 125 -31.89 -1.06 19.77
N ALA A 126 -31.53 -1.68 20.91
CA ALA A 126 -30.62 -2.83 20.99
C ALA A 126 -29.30 -2.65 20.20
N ILE A 127 -28.73 -1.44 20.24
CA ILE A 127 -27.55 -1.08 19.44
C ILE A 127 -26.32 -1.87 19.89
N GLY A 128 -25.64 -2.50 18.94
CA GLY A 128 -24.44 -3.30 19.20
C GLY A 128 -23.23 -2.46 19.66
N SER A 129 -22.34 -3.09 20.43
CA SER A 129 -21.15 -2.43 21.04
C SER A 129 -20.27 -1.64 20.05
N THR A 130 -20.11 -2.12 18.81
CA THR A 130 -19.26 -1.45 17.82
C THR A 130 -19.90 -0.16 17.29
N ALA A 131 -21.24 -0.14 17.18
CA ALA A 131 -22.00 1.04 16.79
C ALA A 131 -21.99 2.10 17.91
N LEU A 132 -22.16 1.69 19.17
CA LEU A 132 -22.04 2.59 20.33
C LEU A 132 -20.65 3.24 20.41
N ILE A 133 -19.58 2.46 20.22
CA ILE A 133 -18.21 2.98 20.22
C ILE A 133 -17.97 3.97 19.05
N ALA A 134 -18.62 3.77 17.91
CA ALA A 134 -18.56 4.72 16.80
C ALA A 134 -19.32 6.01 17.13
N LEU A 135 -20.53 5.89 17.67
CA LEU A 135 -21.40 7.00 18.05
C LEU A 135 -20.77 7.88 19.13
N ALA A 136 -20.13 7.28 20.14
CA ALA A 136 -19.49 7.99 21.24
C ALA A 136 -18.36 8.94 20.80
N LYS A 137 -17.91 8.89 19.55
CA LYS A 137 -16.89 9.80 19.00
C LYS A 137 -17.46 11.11 18.48
N GLY A 138 -18.78 11.23 18.37
CA GLY A 138 -19.43 12.39 17.78
C GLY A 138 -19.64 13.52 18.74
N GLU A 139 -19.81 14.71 18.18
CA GLU A 139 -20.28 15.87 18.90
C GLU A 139 -21.75 15.67 19.33
N PRO A 140 -22.21 16.36 20.39
CA PRO A 140 -23.56 16.17 20.94
C PRO A 140 -24.67 16.25 19.88
N ASP A 141 -24.56 17.19 18.95
CA ASP A 141 -25.56 17.38 17.87
C ASP A 141 -25.58 16.19 16.90
N GLN A 142 -24.40 15.64 16.56
CA GLN A 142 -24.28 14.46 15.69
C GLN A 142 -24.81 13.20 16.38
N ILE A 143 -24.61 13.10 17.69
CA ILE A 143 -25.14 12.00 18.49
C ILE A 143 -26.66 12.01 18.44
N GLU A 144 -27.29 13.17 18.67
CA GLU A 144 -28.75 13.30 18.60
C GLU A 144 -29.31 13.00 17.21
N ASP A 145 -28.66 13.47 16.14
CA ASP A 145 -29.13 13.18 14.78
C ASP A 145 -29.04 11.70 14.40
N VAL A 146 -28.01 11.00 14.89
CA VAL A 146 -27.93 9.54 14.74
C VAL A 146 -29.01 8.83 15.56
N ILE A 147 -29.31 9.31 16.78
CA ILE A 147 -30.37 8.72 17.61
C ILE A 147 -31.75 8.93 16.97
N LYS A 148 -32.05 10.11 16.41
CA LYS A 148 -33.29 10.37 15.67
C LYS A 148 -33.48 9.38 14.52
N GLN A 149 -32.40 9.02 13.80
CA GLN A 149 -32.47 8.03 12.74
C GLN A 149 -32.80 6.62 13.26
N PHE A 150 -32.32 6.26 14.46
CA PHE A 150 -32.75 5.03 15.11
C PHE A 150 -34.23 5.10 15.54
N ASP A 151 -34.69 6.25 16.05
CA ASP A 151 -36.11 6.47 16.39
C ASP A 151 -37.03 6.36 15.17
N GLU A 152 -36.55 6.75 13.98
CA GLU A 152 -37.22 6.56 12.69
C GLU A 152 -37.21 5.09 12.19
N GLY A 153 -36.61 4.17 12.96
CA GLY A 153 -36.54 2.74 12.63
C GLY A 153 -35.40 2.36 11.68
N LYS A 154 -34.45 3.25 11.41
CA LYS A 154 -33.28 2.93 10.56
C LYS A 154 -32.24 2.15 11.36
N SER A 155 -31.80 1.02 10.82
CA SER A 155 -30.67 0.26 11.37
C SER A 155 -29.35 0.69 10.71
N LEU A 156 -28.61 1.59 11.37
CA LEU A 156 -27.33 2.08 10.87
C LEU A 156 -26.18 1.11 11.16
N LYS A 157 -25.34 0.85 10.16
CA LYS A 157 -24.09 0.09 10.33
C LYS A 157 -23.02 0.95 11.00
N PRO A 158 -22.03 0.35 11.69
CA PRO A 158 -20.95 1.11 12.33
C PRO A 158 -20.12 1.99 11.37
N GLN A 159 -20.09 1.70 10.07
CA GLN A 159 -19.43 2.55 9.07
C GLN A 159 -20.26 3.79 8.73
N GLU A 160 -21.58 3.65 8.65
CA GLU A 160 -22.51 4.75 8.37
C GLU A 160 -22.55 5.72 9.55
N ILE A 161 -22.58 5.19 10.78
CA ILE A 161 -22.47 6.01 12.00
C ILE A 161 -21.16 6.79 11.98
N LYS A 162 -20.03 6.16 11.63
CA LYS A 162 -18.75 6.87 11.52
C LYS A 162 -18.76 7.98 10.46
N ALA A 163 -19.48 7.80 9.36
CA ALA A 163 -19.60 8.85 8.34
C ALA A 163 -20.44 10.04 8.86
N LEU A 164 -21.52 9.77 9.60
CA LEU A 164 -22.38 10.80 10.18
C LEU A 164 -21.73 11.56 11.34
N VAL A 165 -20.98 10.84 12.18
CA VAL A 165 -20.31 11.34 13.38
C VAL A 165 -18.91 11.90 13.08
N GLY A 166 -18.26 11.42 12.01
CA GLY A 166 -16.89 11.81 11.65
C GLY A 166 -16.76 13.19 10.99
N GLY A 167 -17.78 14.03 11.04
CA GLY A 167 -17.86 15.31 10.32
C GLY A 167 -16.55 16.11 10.33
N LYS A 168 -16.03 16.38 9.12
CA LYS A 168 -15.09 17.46 8.74
C LYS A 168 -13.64 17.43 9.24
N ASN A 169 -13.14 16.37 9.87
CA ASN A 169 -11.68 16.26 10.05
C ASN A 169 -10.97 15.66 8.84
N ASP A 170 -11.68 14.93 7.97
CA ASP A 170 -11.09 14.39 6.75
C ASP A 170 -11.14 15.43 5.59
N GLU A 171 -12.20 16.25 5.48
CA GLU A 171 -12.32 17.25 4.41
C GLU A 171 -11.33 18.43 4.54
N ALA A 172 -10.95 18.83 5.76
CA ALA A 172 -9.91 19.83 5.98
C ALA A 172 -8.50 19.27 5.72
N GLU A 173 -8.30 17.95 5.88
CA GLU A 173 -7.09 17.27 5.42
C GLU A 173 -7.08 17.02 3.90
N GLU A 174 -8.24 17.03 3.24
CA GLU A 174 -8.38 16.78 1.78
C GLU A 174 -8.03 17.98 0.89
N GLN A 175 -7.98 19.21 1.41
CA GLN A 175 -7.53 20.39 0.63
C GLN A 175 -6.04 20.68 0.72
N ILE A 176 -5.31 20.03 1.62
CA ILE A 176 -3.86 20.22 1.67
C ILE A 176 -3.25 19.42 0.51
N ASP A 177 -2.69 20.13 -0.48
CA ASP A 177 -1.95 19.50 -1.57
C ASP A 177 -0.87 18.59 -0.96
N THR A 178 -1.06 17.28 -1.09
CA THR A 178 -0.17 16.27 -0.51
C THR A 178 1.28 16.40 -1.00
N ARG A 179 1.52 17.10 -2.11
CA ARG A 179 2.85 17.42 -2.65
C ARG A 179 3.57 18.51 -1.85
N GLN A 180 2.84 19.34 -1.11
CA GLN A 180 3.37 20.41 -0.27
C GLN A 180 3.63 19.94 1.17
N LEU A 181 3.17 18.74 1.55
CA LEU A 181 3.41 18.17 2.85
C LEU A 181 4.84 17.64 2.95
N GLY A 182 5.67 18.32 3.76
CA GLY A 182 7.02 17.89 4.06
C GLY A 182 7.11 16.67 5.00
N GLY A 183 8.30 16.09 5.08
CA GLY A 183 8.64 15.04 6.02
C GLY A 183 8.06 13.66 5.69
N LYS A 184 8.34 12.68 6.56
CA LYS A 184 7.99 11.27 6.35
C LYS A 184 6.48 11.05 6.15
N ALA A 185 5.65 11.75 6.93
CA ALA A 185 4.20 11.60 6.86
C ALA A 185 3.64 12.14 5.53
N GLY A 186 4.13 13.29 5.06
CA GLY A 186 3.76 13.84 3.75
C GLY A 186 4.16 12.93 2.60
N LEU A 187 5.41 12.43 2.61
CA LEU A 187 5.89 11.46 1.62
C LEU A 187 5.04 10.19 1.61
N GLN A 188 4.63 9.67 2.78
CA GLN A 188 3.75 8.50 2.87
C GLN A 188 2.35 8.78 2.31
N LYS A 189 1.77 9.95 2.60
CA LYS A 189 0.48 10.37 2.04
C LYS A 189 0.56 10.48 0.51
N MET A 190 1.58 11.16 -0.01
CA MET A 190 1.79 11.31 -1.45
C MET A 190 2.03 9.95 -2.14
N ALA A 191 2.86 9.08 -1.56
CA ALA A 191 3.12 7.75 -2.11
C ALA A 191 1.86 6.87 -2.13
N ALA A 192 1.01 6.94 -1.10
CA ALA A 192 -0.25 6.20 -1.06
C ALA A 192 -1.25 6.70 -2.11
N ALA A 193 -1.37 8.01 -2.28
CA ALA A 193 -2.22 8.60 -3.31
C ALA A 193 -1.75 8.23 -4.73
N LYS A 194 -0.44 8.34 -4.97
CA LYS A 194 0.20 7.91 -6.23
C LYS A 194 -0.05 6.44 -6.50
N LEU A 195 0.27 5.56 -5.54
CA LEU A 195 0.11 4.11 -5.71
C LEU A 195 -1.34 3.74 -6.05
N LYS A 196 -2.33 4.38 -5.41
CA LYS A 196 -3.74 4.15 -5.72
C LYS A 196 -4.06 4.51 -7.17
N SER A 197 -3.69 5.72 -7.59
CA SER A 197 -3.93 6.22 -8.96
C SER A 197 -3.24 5.34 -10.00
N ASP A 198 -1.98 4.96 -9.76
CA ASP A 198 -1.20 4.16 -10.69
C ASP A 198 -1.75 2.74 -10.82
N MET A 199 -2.23 2.14 -9.73
CA MET A 199 -2.86 0.82 -9.76
C MET A 199 -4.15 0.82 -10.57
N GLU A 200 -4.98 1.86 -10.43
CA GLU A 200 -6.22 2.02 -11.21
C GLU A 200 -5.91 2.17 -12.71
N GLU A 201 -4.96 3.03 -13.06
CA GLU A 201 -4.57 3.26 -14.45
C GLU A 201 -3.86 2.05 -15.07
N PHE A 202 -2.99 1.37 -14.32
CA PHE A 202 -2.36 0.11 -14.74
C PHE A 202 -3.42 -0.93 -15.08
N HIS A 203 -4.40 -1.13 -14.20
CA HIS A 203 -5.46 -2.11 -14.42
C HIS A 203 -6.31 -1.76 -15.64
N ARG A 204 -6.68 -0.49 -15.80
CA ARG A 204 -7.42 -0.01 -16.98
C ARG A 204 -6.67 -0.28 -18.29
N LEU A 205 -5.38 0.05 -18.34
CA LEU A 205 -4.56 -0.16 -19.54
C LEU A 205 -4.34 -1.65 -19.83
N ALA A 206 -4.06 -2.45 -18.80
CA ALA A 206 -3.90 -3.90 -18.95
C ALA A 206 -5.19 -4.58 -19.46
N ALA A 207 -6.36 -4.14 -19.00
CA ALA A 207 -7.65 -4.63 -19.47
C ALA A 207 -7.90 -4.28 -20.95
N LEU A 208 -7.60 -3.05 -21.37
CA LEU A 208 -7.70 -2.67 -22.78
C LEU A 208 -6.74 -3.47 -23.68
N VAL A 209 -5.53 -3.74 -23.21
CA VAL A 209 -4.60 -4.60 -23.96
C VAL A 209 -5.14 -6.02 -24.05
N LEU A 210 -5.71 -6.56 -22.97
CA LEU A 210 -6.31 -7.90 -22.96
C LEU A 210 -7.47 -8.00 -23.95
N GLU A 211 -8.35 -7.00 -24.02
CA GLU A 211 -9.47 -6.96 -24.97
C GLU A 211 -8.99 -7.08 -26.43
N GLU A 212 -7.95 -6.34 -26.80
CA GLU A 212 -7.34 -6.39 -28.14
C GLU A 212 -6.69 -7.76 -28.42
N LEU A 213 -6.08 -8.40 -27.40
CA LEU A 213 -5.59 -9.77 -27.53
C LEU A 213 -6.73 -10.77 -27.73
N GLU A 214 -7.82 -10.64 -26.99
CA GLU A 214 -8.99 -11.52 -27.09
C GLU A 214 -9.68 -11.39 -28.45
N GLU A 215 -9.76 -10.18 -29.02
CA GLU A 215 -10.23 -9.98 -30.39
C GLU A 215 -9.29 -10.67 -31.40
N ALA A 216 -7.97 -10.50 -31.25
CA ALA A 216 -7.00 -11.16 -32.11
C ALA A 216 -7.07 -12.69 -32.03
N ILE A 217 -7.24 -13.25 -30.83
CA ILE A 217 -7.41 -14.69 -30.60
C ILE A 217 -8.74 -15.17 -31.21
N SER A 218 -9.82 -14.41 -31.08
CA SER A 218 -11.11 -14.75 -31.68
C SER A 218 -11.00 -14.94 -33.20
N ARG A 219 -10.17 -14.14 -33.88
CA ARG A 219 -9.88 -14.32 -35.31
C ARG A 219 -9.18 -15.64 -35.60
N VAL A 220 -8.22 -16.03 -34.77
CA VAL A 220 -7.52 -17.32 -34.86
C VAL A 220 -8.48 -18.48 -34.67
N THR A 221 -9.37 -18.41 -33.69
CA THR A 221 -10.39 -19.44 -33.47
C THR A 221 -11.37 -19.56 -34.65
N ALA A 222 -11.59 -18.47 -35.39
CA ALA A 222 -12.35 -18.46 -36.64
C ALA A 222 -11.55 -18.91 -37.88
N GLY A 223 -10.34 -19.45 -37.70
CA GLY A 223 -9.47 -19.94 -38.77
C GLY A 223 -8.71 -18.84 -39.54
N LYS A 224 -8.70 -17.60 -39.04
CA LYS A 224 -8.01 -16.45 -39.66
C LYS A 224 -6.73 -16.11 -38.91
N ARG A 225 -5.71 -15.63 -39.61
CA ARG A 225 -4.45 -15.18 -38.97
C ARG A 225 -4.63 -13.85 -38.23
N ILE A 226 -3.81 -13.62 -37.22
CA ILE A 226 -3.66 -12.32 -36.53
C ILE A 226 -3.15 -11.26 -37.53
N ILE A 227 -3.78 -10.08 -37.53
CA ILE A 227 -3.30 -8.92 -38.29
C ILE A 227 -2.38 -8.10 -37.39
N LEU A 228 -1.06 -8.30 -37.53
CA LEU A 228 -0.03 -7.65 -36.72
C LEU A 228 -0.15 -6.12 -36.66
N ARG A 229 -0.38 -5.46 -37.80
CA ARG A 229 -0.53 -4.01 -37.85
C ARG A 229 -1.74 -3.52 -37.06
N SER A 230 -2.86 -4.23 -37.15
CA SER A 230 -4.08 -3.89 -36.41
C SER A 230 -3.85 -4.07 -34.91
N LEU A 231 -3.27 -5.22 -34.53
CA LEU A 231 -2.96 -5.52 -33.15
C LEU A 231 -1.99 -4.49 -32.55
N ALA A 232 -0.91 -4.15 -33.25
CA ALA A 232 0.07 -3.16 -32.81
C ALA A 232 -0.58 -1.80 -32.55
N THR A 233 -1.46 -1.37 -33.45
CA THR A 233 -2.22 -0.11 -33.29
C THR A 233 -3.05 -0.11 -32.01
N GLY A 234 -3.66 -1.24 -31.65
CA GLY A 234 -4.48 -1.37 -30.44
C GLY A 234 -3.67 -1.53 -29.14
N VAL A 235 -2.52 -2.20 -29.18
CA VAL A 235 -1.82 -2.60 -27.94
C VAL A 235 -0.58 -1.80 -27.61
N GLU A 236 0.17 -1.29 -28.59
CA GLU A 236 1.55 -0.87 -28.37
C GLU A 236 1.69 0.26 -27.34
N LEU A 237 0.98 1.37 -27.53
CA LEU A 237 1.07 2.51 -26.62
C LEU A 237 0.54 2.15 -25.22
N ARG A 238 -0.57 1.40 -25.16
CA ARG A 238 -1.23 1.00 -23.91
C ARG A 238 -0.35 0.04 -23.11
N ALA A 239 0.25 -0.95 -23.79
CA ALA A 239 1.14 -1.91 -23.18
C ALA A 239 2.44 -1.26 -22.70
N ARG A 240 2.98 -0.29 -23.43
CA ARG A 240 4.14 0.50 -23.00
C ARG A 240 3.87 1.25 -21.70
N HIS A 241 2.78 2.00 -21.65
CA HIS A 241 2.38 2.74 -20.45
C HIS A 241 2.07 1.80 -19.27
N ALA A 242 1.36 0.69 -19.52
CA ALA A 242 1.11 -0.32 -18.49
C ALA A 242 2.41 -0.96 -17.98
N SER A 243 3.37 -1.24 -18.87
CA SER A 243 4.70 -1.75 -18.49
C SER A 243 5.43 -0.76 -17.59
N ASP A 244 5.40 0.53 -17.88
CA ASP A 244 6.11 1.54 -17.11
C ASP A 244 5.47 1.78 -15.75
N LEU A 245 4.13 1.85 -15.67
CA LEU A 245 3.39 1.88 -14.41
C LEU A 245 3.67 0.62 -13.58
N PHE A 246 3.67 -0.56 -14.20
CA PHE A 246 3.94 -1.81 -13.49
C PHE A 246 5.33 -1.83 -12.86
N LYS A 247 6.35 -1.36 -13.59
CA LYS A 247 7.71 -1.26 -13.07
C LYS A 247 7.74 -0.37 -11.83
N ASP A 248 7.12 0.80 -11.91
CA ASP A 248 7.08 1.78 -10.83
C ASP A 248 6.28 1.29 -9.61
N ILE A 249 5.21 0.50 -9.81
CA ILE A 249 4.38 -0.06 -8.74
C ILE A 249 5.07 -1.24 -8.04
N ALA A 250 5.64 -2.18 -8.79
CA ALA A 250 5.96 -3.52 -8.28
C ALA A 250 7.42 -3.95 -8.43
N ALA A 251 8.17 -3.39 -9.38
CA ALA A 251 9.53 -3.85 -9.67
C ALA A 251 10.55 -3.22 -8.70
N PRO A 252 11.32 -4.03 -7.94
CA PRO A 252 12.33 -3.48 -7.05
C PRO A 252 13.41 -2.71 -7.82
N LEU A 253 13.80 -1.55 -7.31
CA LEU A 253 14.97 -0.83 -7.82
C LEU A 253 16.26 -1.56 -7.42
N ARG A 254 17.15 -1.80 -8.39
CA ARG A 254 18.46 -2.44 -8.18
C ARG A 254 19.57 -1.69 -8.94
N PRO A 255 20.81 -1.73 -8.43
CA PRO A 255 21.97 -1.24 -9.17
C PRO A 255 22.10 -1.99 -10.51
N VAL A 256 22.49 -1.27 -11.55
CA VAL A 256 22.77 -1.84 -12.86
C VAL A 256 24.15 -2.50 -12.82
N GLU A 257 24.25 -3.78 -13.21
CA GLU A 257 25.48 -4.57 -13.08
C GLU A 257 26.68 -3.95 -13.83
N HIS A 258 26.44 -3.44 -15.04
CA HIS A 258 27.48 -2.80 -15.87
C HIS A 258 27.68 -1.31 -15.55
N LEU A 259 26.83 -0.71 -14.71
CA LEU A 259 26.88 0.69 -14.30
C LEU A 259 26.60 0.80 -12.79
N PRO A 260 27.47 0.23 -11.93
CA PRO A 260 27.19 0.13 -10.49
C PRO A 260 27.18 1.48 -9.77
N ARG A 261 27.77 2.52 -10.37
CA ARG A 261 27.73 3.91 -9.88
C ARG A 261 26.61 4.75 -10.51
N GLY A 262 25.82 4.16 -11.39
CA GLY A 262 24.69 4.82 -12.04
C GLY A 262 23.43 4.83 -11.18
N ASN A 263 22.35 5.37 -11.75
CA ASN A 263 21.03 5.33 -11.13
C ASN A 263 20.52 3.89 -11.02
N LEU A 264 19.64 3.67 -10.03
CA LEU A 264 18.96 2.38 -9.90
C LEU A 264 18.01 2.16 -11.08
N SER A 265 17.83 0.91 -11.45
CA SER A 265 16.89 0.49 -12.50
C SER A 265 15.88 -0.50 -11.94
N HIS A 266 14.70 -0.55 -12.55
CA HIS A 266 13.67 -1.52 -12.22
C HIS A 266 14.14 -2.94 -12.56
N ALA A 267 14.12 -3.84 -11.58
CA ALA A 267 14.49 -5.24 -11.76
C ALA A 267 13.38 -6.05 -12.45
N LYS A 268 13.76 -7.18 -13.05
CA LYS A 268 12.79 -8.21 -13.45
C LYS A 268 12.27 -8.95 -12.22
N ILE A 269 10.96 -9.21 -12.18
CA ILE A 269 10.28 -9.93 -11.08
C ILE A 269 10.53 -11.45 -11.14
N GLY A 270 11.06 -11.93 -12.27
CA GLY A 270 11.51 -13.31 -12.47
C GLY A 270 10.61 -14.07 -13.43
N ASP A 271 11.23 -14.72 -14.41
CA ASP A 271 10.61 -15.28 -15.61
C ASP A 271 9.67 -16.48 -15.34
N GLN A 272 9.67 -17.01 -14.11
CA GLN A 272 8.82 -18.15 -13.69
C GLN A 272 7.58 -17.74 -12.90
N THR A 273 7.32 -16.45 -12.74
CA THR A 273 6.18 -15.94 -11.97
C THR A 273 5.12 -15.35 -12.91
N GLY A 274 3.84 -15.40 -12.51
CA GLY A 274 2.75 -14.75 -13.26
C GLY A 274 3.01 -13.26 -13.47
N TRP A 275 3.45 -12.56 -12.42
CA TRP A 275 3.81 -11.14 -12.52
C TRP A 275 5.04 -10.87 -13.40
N GLY A 276 6.02 -11.78 -13.44
CA GLY A 276 7.14 -11.69 -14.39
C GLY A 276 6.69 -11.91 -15.84
N ALA A 277 5.75 -12.83 -16.08
CA ALA A 277 5.15 -13.02 -17.40
C ALA A 277 4.34 -11.79 -17.83
N VAL A 278 3.62 -11.13 -16.91
CA VAL A 278 2.94 -9.84 -17.17
C VAL A 278 3.94 -8.77 -17.54
N GLN A 279 5.04 -8.64 -16.78
CA GLN A 279 6.10 -7.68 -17.06
C GLN A 279 6.70 -7.87 -18.45
N ASP A 280 7.05 -9.11 -18.82
CA ASP A 280 7.62 -9.43 -20.13
C ASP A 280 6.61 -9.22 -21.26
N SER A 281 5.36 -9.65 -21.07
CA SER A 281 4.30 -9.53 -22.07
C SER A 281 3.98 -8.07 -22.38
N LEU A 282 3.79 -7.23 -21.35
CA LEU A 282 3.54 -5.79 -21.54
C LEU A 282 4.73 -5.07 -22.17
N TYR A 283 5.95 -5.39 -21.73
CA TYR A 283 7.16 -4.82 -22.32
C TYR A 283 7.27 -5.16 -23.82
N ARG A 284 7.06 -6.44 -24.18
CA ARG A 284 7.12 -6.88 -25.58
C ARG A 284 6.00 -6.30 -26.42
N LEU A 285 4.75 -6.39 -25.97
CA LEU A 285 3.60 -5.78 -26.66
C LEU A 285 3.81 -4.28 -26.89
N GLY A 286 4.48 -3.60 -25.95
CA GLY A 286 4.82 -2.19 -26.01
C GLY A 286 5.95 -1.80 -26.97
N GLY A 287 6.60 -2.74 -27.66
CA GLY A 287 7.61 -2.44 -28.66
C GLY A 287 7.59 -3.43 -29.81
N VAL A 288 7.08 -3.03 -30.97
CA VAL A 288 6.93 -3.90 -32.16
C VAL A 288 8.25 -4.56 -32.59
N GLY A 289 9.40 -3.88 -32.39
CA GLY A 289 10.73 -4.44 -32.64
C GLY A 289 11.16 -5.59 -31.71
N SER A 290 10.41 -5.84 -30.64
CA SER A 290 10.65 -6.92 -29.68
C SER A 290 9.64 -8.07 -29.79
N TRP A 291 8.75 -8.01 -30.79
CA TRP A 291 7.75 -9.03 -31.02
C TRP A 291 8.42 -10.30 -31.59
N PRO A 292 7.89 -11.49 -31.25
CA PRO A 292 8.31 -12.72 -31.89
C PRO A 292 8.14 -12.66 -33.42
N PRO A 293 8.88 -13.50 -34.16
CA PRO A 293 8.65 -13.73 -35.58
C PRO A 293 7.18 -14.05 -35.88
N ARG A 294 6.73 -13.76 -37.11
CA ARG A 294 5.32 -13.86 -37.51
C ARG A 294 4.72 -15.26 -37.29
N ASP A 295 5.52 -16.30 -37.46
CA ASP A 295 5.20 -17.71 -37.29
C ASP A 295 5.11 -18.13 -35.81
N GLU A 296 5.80 -17.43 -34.91
CA GLU A 296 5.75 -17.68 -33.46
C GLU A 296 4.76 -16.76 -32.72
N MET A 297 4.35 -15.64 -33.34
CA MET A 297 3.50 -14.63 -32.71
C MET A 297 2.18 -15.21 -32.21
N GLU A 298 1.49 -16.00 -33.04
CA GLU A 298 0.18 -16.58 -32.68
C GLU A 298 0.31 -17.45 -31.42
N LYS A 299 1.32 -18.32 -31.41
CA LYS A 299 1.62 -19.19 -30.29
C LYS A 299 1.96 -18.38 -29.04
N TRP A 300 2.80 -17.34 -29.17
CA TRP A 300 3.18 -16.49 -28.04
C TRP A 300 2.00 -15.71 -27.46
N VAL A 301 1.12 -15.16 -28.31
CA VAL A 301 -0.08 -14.45 -27.84
C VAL A 301 -0.98 -15.40 -27.05
N ILE A 302 -1.25 -16.59 -27.58
CA ILE A 302 -2.18 -17.56 -26.98
C ILE A 302 -1.61 -18.21 -25.73
N GLU A 303 -0.35 -18.63 -25.74
CA GLU A 303 0.25 -19.45 -24.69
C GLU A 303 0.92 -18.65 -23.57
N LEU A 304 1.30 -17.39 -23.82
CA LEU A 304 2.07 -16.57 -22.88
C LEU A 304 1.37 -15.24 -22.56
N ALA A 305 1.18 -14.37 -23.57
CA ALA A 305 0.72 -13.00 -23.32
C ALA A 305 -0.73 -12.94 -22.80
N HIS A 306 -1.64 -13.69 -23.41
CA HIS A 306 -3.04 -13.73 -23.00
C HIS A 306 -3.23 -14.33 -21.59
N PRO A 307 -2.67 -15.51 -21.25
CA PRO A 307 -2.74 -16.03 -19.88
C PRO A 307 -2.12 -15.10 -18.84
N ALA A 308 -1.03 -14.40 -19.18
CA ALA A 308 -0.41 -13.43 -18.27
C ALA A 308 -1.34 -12.24 -17.99
N LEU A 309 -1.98 -11.67 -19.01
CA LEU A 309 -2.91 -10.56 -18.82
C LEU A 309 -4.21 -10.99 -18.13
N ARG A 310 -4.72 -12.20 -18.37
CA ARG A 310 -5.85 -12.75 -17.59
C ARG A 310 -5.50 -12.92 -16.12
N PHE A 311 -4.27 -13.33 -15.80
CA PHE A 311 -3.77 -13.36 -14.42
C PHE A 311 -3.77 -11.96 -13.80
N ALA A 312 -3.31 -10.93 -14.52
CA ALA A 312 -3.27 -9.56 -13.99
C ALA A 312 -4.66 -8.92 -13.84
N VAL A 313 -5.55 -9.12 -14.81
CA VAL A 313 -6.84 -8.42 -14.91
C VAL A 313 -7.96 -9.20 -14.20
N HIS A 314 -8.01 -10.53 -14.37
CA HIS A 314 -9.09 -11.37 -13.82
C HIS A 314 -8.68 -12.15 -12.57
N GLY A 315 -7.39 -12.17 -12.21
CA GLY A 315 -6.88 -12.92 -11.06
C GLY A 315 -6.84 -14.43 -11.29
N GLU A 316 -6.89 -14.88 -12.55
CA GLU A 316 -6.79 -16.29 -12.91
C GLU A 316 -5.40 -16.85 -12.61
N PRO A 317 -5.25 -18.12 -12.20
CA PRO A 317 -3.94 -18.69 -11.91
C PRO A 317 -3.08 -18.76 -13.18
N TYR A 318 -1.90 -18.15 -13.15
CA TYR A 318 -0.91 -18.30 -14.22
C TYR A 318 -0.16 -19.62 -14.09
N VAL A 319 -0.30 -20.49 -15.09
CA VAL A 319 0.50 -21.72 -15.22
C VAL A 319 1.55 -21.47 -16.28
N ALA A 320 2.83 -21.48 -15.90
CA ALA A 320 3.91 -21.30 -16.86
C ALA A 320 3.92 -22.44 -17.88
N SER A 321 3.39 -22.18 -19.08
CA SER A 321 3.63 -23.03 -20.24
C SER A 321 5.12 -22.92 -20.62
N ALA A 322 5.72 -24.02 -21.05
CA ALA A 322 7.17 -24.19 -21.07
C ALA A 322 7.93 -23.13 -21.91
N LYS A 323 9.00 -22.59 -21.31
CA LYS A 323 10.13 -21.80 -21.85
C LYS A 323 9.77 -20.65 -22.81
N LEU A 324 9.83 -19.43 -22.26
CA LEU A 324 9.81 -18.17 -23.00
C LEU A 324 10.83 -18.21 -24.17
N PRO A 325 10.43 -17.86 -25.41
CA PRO A 325 11.38 -17.61 -26.48
C PRO A 325 12.28 -16.44 -26.06
N ALA A 326 13.59 -16.68 -26.06
CA ALA A 326 14.57 -15.66 -25.67
C ALA A 326 14.36 -14.42 -26.53
N ALA A 327 14.19 -13.25 -25.89
CA ALA A 327 14.21 -12.00 -26.63
C ALA A 327 15.59 -11.86 -27.32
N PRO A 328 15.64 -11.39 -28.58
CA PRO A 328 16.92 -11.08 -29.21
C PRO A 328 17.61 -10.00 -28.37
N VAL A 329 18.79 -10.31 -27.86
CA VAL A 329 19.69 -9.34 -27.26
C VAL A 329 20.16 -8.45 -28.40
N LEU A 330 19.69 -7.21 -28.46
CA LEU A 330 20.35 -6.19 -29.28
C LEU A 330 21.71 -5.92 -28.63
N GLU A 331 22.73 -6.66 -29.07
CA GLU A 331 24.11 -6.25 -28.92
C GLU A 331 24.25 -4.90 -29.62
N VAL A 332 24.61 -3.87 -28.85
CA VAL A 332 25.08 -2.60 -29.40
C VAL A 332 26.41 -2.90 -30.08
N ALA A 333 26.34 -3.19 -31.38
CA ALA A 333 27.51 -3.37 -32.22
C ALA A 333 28.32 -2.07 -32.20
N LYS A 334 29.57 -2.18 -31.76
CA LYS A 334 30.60 -1.19 -32.02
C LYS A 334 30.72 -1.04 -33.53
N VAL A 335 30.45 0.16 -34.03
CA VAL A 335 30.74 0.52 -35.42
C VAL A 335 32.25 0.73 -35.50
N ASP A 336 32.96 -0.29 -35.99
CA ASP A 336 34.22 -0.09 -36.70
C ASP A 336 33.91 -0.17 -38.21
N SER A 337 34.37 0.86 -38.90
CA SER A 337 34.31 1.08 -40.33
C SER A 337 35.02 -0.03 -41.11
N ASP A 338 34.35 -0.63 -42.10
CA ASP A 338 34.94 -0.74 -43.43
C ASP A 338 33.88 -0.92 -44.53
N VAL A 339 34.12 -0.24 -45.64
CA VAL A 339 33.27 -0.10 -46.82
C VAL A 339 33.60 -1.22 -47.81
N THR A 340 32.59 -1.84 -48.43
CA THR A 340 32.65 -2.19 -49.88
C THR A 340 31.27 -2.56 -50.45
N LYS A 341 30.81 -1.74 -51.42
CA LYS A 341 30.12 -2.04 -52.72
C LYS A 341 29.12 -3.21 -52.76
N ASN A 342 27.93 -3.15 -53.35
CA ASN A 342 27.34 -2.38 -54.46
C ASN A 342 25.82 -2.69 -54.39
N ASP A 343 24.89 -1.79 -54.69
CA ASP A 343 24.40 -1.52 -56.05
C ASP A 343 23.26 -0.49 -56.02
N GLN A 344 23.18 0.29 -57.10
CA GLN A 344 22.47 1.55 -57.23
C GLN A 344 20.97 1.40 -57.50
N THR A 345 20.18 2.34 -56.98
CA THR A 345 19.12 2.97 -57.78
C THR A 345 18.94 4.41 -57.33
N THR A 346 19.30 5.32 -58.24
CA THR A 346 19.18 6.77 -58.21
C THR A 346 17.72 7.20 -58.20
N VAL A 347 17.38 8.28 -57.48
CA VAL A 347 16.70 9.49 -58.01
C VAL A 347 16.68 10.59 -56.93
N GLU A 348 17.37 11.66 -57.30
CA GLU A 348 17.16 13.09 -57.05
C GLU A 348 17.43 13.76 -55.68
N LYS A 349 17.97 14.97 -55.86
CA LYS A 349 18.81 15.83 -55.03
C LYS A 349 18.04 17.11 -54.73
N GLU A 350 18.19 17.65 -53.51
CA GLU A 350 18.10 19.06 -53.08
C GLU A 350 17.95 19.05 -51.53
N GLU A 351 18.55 19.88 -50.69
CA GLU A 351 19.60 20.89 -50.72
C GLU A 351 19.94 21.21 -49.23
N ASP A 352 21.12 21.79 -48.98
CA ASP A 352 21.77 22.02 -47.68
C ASP A 352 20.97 22.74 -46.58
N ALA A 353 21.14 22.29 -45.32
CA ALA A 353 20.98 23.12 -44.13
C ALA A 353 21.83 22.58 -42.95
N ASP A 354 23.07 23.07 -42.89
CA ASP A 354 23.80 23.57 -41.71
C ASP A 354 23.53 22.92 -40.33
N GLU A 355 24.43 22.03 -39.91
CA GLU A 355 24.61 21.61 -38.51
C GLU A 355 25.61 22.54 -37.82
N THR A 356 25.13 23.41 -36.92
CA THR A 356 25.95 24.03 -35.87
C THR A 356 25.60 23.43 -34.50
N PRO A 357 26.58 22.90 -33.73
CA PRO A 357 26.34 22.45 -32.36
C PRO A 357 26.32 23.65 -31.40
N PRO A 358 25.42 23.71 -30.39
CA PRO A 358 25.45 24.76 -29.39
C PRO A 358 26.57 24.50 -28.37
N SER A 359 27.70 25.19 -28.53
CA SER A 359 28.69 25.35 -27.45
C SER A 359 28.33 26.59 -26.63
N VAL A 360 27.63 26.41 -25.52
CA VAL A 360 27.54 27.45 -24.49
C VAL A 360 28.78 27.31 -23.61
N SER A 361 29.56 28.37 -23.49
CA SER A 361 30.80 28.35 -22.68
C SER A 361 30.48 28.56 -21.20
N ASP A 362 31.23 27.92 -20.30
CA ASP A 362 31.06 28.04 -18.83
C ASP A 362 31.11 29.50 -18.32
N ALA A 363 31.73 30.41 -19.07
CA ALA A 363 31.77 31.84 -18.76
C ALA A 363 30.40 32.55 -18.91
N GLU A 364 29.49 32.04 -19.74
CA GLU A 364 28.14 32.58 -19.92
C GLU A 364 27.17 32.10 -18.83
N LEU A 365 27.43 30.92 -18.26
CA LEU A 365 26.70 30.38 -17.11
C LEU A 365 27.05 31.13 -15.82
N ASP A 366 28.31 31.51 -15.62
CA ASP A 366 28.72 32.29 -14.43
C ASP A 366 28.25 33.75 -14.47
N SER A 367 28.11 34.33 -15.66
CA SER A 367 27.53 35.68 -15.86
C SER A 367 26.05 35.73 -15.47
N THR A 368 25.28 34.72 -15.91
CA THR A 368 23.84 34.62 -15.62
C THR A 368 23.56 34.31 -14.15
N LEU A 369 24.40 33.48 -13.51
CA LEU A 369 24.27 33.16 -12.08
C LEU A 369 24.61 34.35 -11.17
N ASN A 370 25.62 35.17 -11.53
CA ASN A 370 25.96 36.38 -10.78
C ASN A 370 24.91 37.49 -10.92
N SER A 371 24.26 37.59 -12.09
CA SER A 371 23.16 38.55 -12.31
C SER A 371 21.91 38.20 -11.48
N LEU A 372 21.63 36.91 -11.29
CA LEU A 372 20.53 36.41 -10.45
C LEU A 372 20.80 36.60 -8.93
N MET A 373 22.06 36.52 -8.52
CA MET A 373 22.45 36.74 -7.12
C MET A 373 22.50 38.23 -6.73
N ALA A 374 22.73 39.13 -7.69
CA ALA A 374 22.72 40.58 -7.46
C ALA A 374 21.30 41.16 -7.32
N ALA A 375 20.29 40.55 -7.96
CA ALA A 375 18.90 41.01 -7.89
C ALA A 375 18.24 40.77 -6.51
N ASN A 376 18.83 39.94 -5.65
CA ASN A 376 18.26 39.55 -4.35
C ASN A 376 18.89 40.29 -3.14
N LYS A 377 19.64 41.38 -3.38
CA LYS A 377 20.19 42.23 -2.31
C LYS A 377 19.82 43.70 -2.53
N ALA A 378 18.61 44.07 -2.13
CA ALA A 378 18.28 45.43 -1.69
C ALA A 378 17.26 45.38 -0.54
N PRO A 379 17.37 46.27 0.46
CA PRO A 379 16.76 46.06 1.79
C PRO A 379 15.32 46.54 1.86
N ALA A 380 14.56 45.89 2.74
CA ALA A 380 13.25 46.33 3.19
C ALA A 380 13.39 47.55 4.12
N GLU A 381 13.05 48.74 3.65
CA GLU A 381 12.64 49.86 4.51
C GLU A 381 11.54 50.71 3.86
N ALA A 382 10.61 51.13 4.72
CA ALA A 382 9.71 52.28 4.63
C ALA A 382 8.50 52.22 3.68
N HIS A 383 7.33 51.89 4.24
CA HIS A 383 6.10 52.61 3.91
C HIS A 383 5.26 52.86 5.18
N MET A 384 5.40 54.08 5.70
CA MET A 384 4.45 54.74 6.59
C MET A 384 3.80 55.90 5.81
N SER A 385 2.52 56.14 6.10
CA SER A 385 1.67 57.30 5.77
C SER A 385 0.88 57.26 4.45
N ARG A 386 -0.42 56.99 4.59
CA ARG A 386 -1.41 58.07 4.67
C ARG A 386 -2.59 57.67 5.54
#